data_AF-A0A971R6Z1-F1
#
_entry.id   AF-A0A971R6Z1-F1
#
_cell.length_a   1.000
_cell.length_b   1.000
_cell.length_c   1.000
_cell.angle_alpha   90.00
_cell.angle_beta   90.00
_cell.angle_gamma   90.00
#
_symmetry.space_group_name_H-M   'P 1'
#
loop_
_entity.id
_entity.type
_entity.pdbx_description
1 polymer ?
#
loop_
_entity_poly.entity_id
_entity_poly.type
_entity_poly.pdbx_seq_one_letter_code
_entity_poly.pdbx_strand_id
1 'polypeptide(L)'
;MKPQPPPGHAPRPWWALVALLIAMALGGLGLGAALVLWQTAAELVEPYWTLQLYGRLTTSKEGIEVATGPGHSVVLYKEPRPHTGKIASLQKGLIWKVGGQQLIEEGYGFGVPIVVVQGQAHNARHASIALEPVDGTLTVRKVYTMDTVDAPVQFMRRKYRPVAPIGEVAVTYRLSGPGVIDVEVDFTGLDVPWQQAYLMNEQGARAFRFYRDDTGLLLREDEIGIWGETTALRGCMISQTAVAQFCVDATPGGRLLYGRERYLQWNWRGIYTLSWAGVDIAVDGPVERYRYRITLQPDGAAP
;
A
#
# COMPACT_ATOMS: atom_id res chain seq x y z
N MET A 1 -87.51 14.50 -23.40
CA MET A 1 -86.05 14.24 -23.31
C MET A 1 -85.65 14.34 -21.85
N LYS A 2 -85.19 13.24 -21.22
CA LYS A 2 -84.59 13.27 -19.87
C LYS A 2 -83.08 13.53 -20.01
N PRO A 3 -82.49 14.47 -19.28
CA PRO A 3 -81.07 14.75 -19.36
C PRO A 3 -80.27 13.59 -18.75
N GLN A 4 -79.20 13.20 -19.44
CA GLN A 4 -78.24 12.20 -18.96
C GLN A 4 -77.45 12.78 -17.77
N PRO A 5 -77.28 12.03 -16.67
CA PRO A 5 -76.47 12.50 -15.56
C PRO A 5 -74.99 12.59 -15.98
N PRO A 6 -74.22 13.55 -15.44
CA PRO A 6 -72.80 13.67 -15.76
C PRO A 6 -72.04 12.41 -15.29
N PRO A 7 -70.97 12.02 -16.01
CA PRO A 7 -70.17 10.86 -15.64
C PRO A 7 -69.57 11.08 -14.25
N GLY A 8 -69.91 10.20 -13.31
CA GLY A 8 -69.34 10.20 -11.98
C GLY A 8 -67.84 9.94 -12.05
N HIS A 9 -67.03 10.91 -11.63
CA HIS A 9 -65.61 10.69 -11.42
C HIS A 9 -65.43 9.63 -10.32
N ALA A 10 -65.00 8.43 -10.72
CA ALA A 10 -64.61 7.40 -9.77
C ALA A 10 -63.53 7.97 -8.82
N PRO A 11 -63.71 7.89 -7.48
CA PRO A 11 -62.71 8.40 -6.55
C PRO A 11 -61.41 7.64 -6.78
N ARG A 12 -60.34 8.36 -7.15
CA ARG A 12 -59.00 7.79 -7.24
C ARG A 12 -58.66 7.18 -5.87
N PRO A 13 -58.31 5.90 -5.78
CA PRO A 13 -58.11 5.23 -4.51
C PRO A 13 -56.83 5.74 -3.85
N TRP A 14 -56.96 6.81 -3.06
CA TRP A 14 -55.88 7.39 -2.26
C TRP A 14 -55.20 6.35 -1.35
N TRP A 15 -55.93 5.32 -0.93
CA TRP A 15 -55.43 4.18 -0.16
C TRP A 15 -54.40 3.34 -0.94
N ALA A 16 -54.52 3.22 -2.27
CA ALA A 16 -53.56 2.48 -3.09
C ALA A 16 -52.22 3.24 -3.20
N LEU A 17 -52.28 4.58 -3.29
CA LEU A 17 -51.09 5.43 -3.23
C LEU A 17 -50.40 5.34 -1.87
N VAL A 18 -51.16 5.38 -0.77
CA VAL A 18 -50.63 5.25 0.60
C VAL A 18 -50.00 3.87 0.81
N ALA A 19 -50.66 2.79 0.36
CA ALA A 19 -50.12 1.43 0.45
C ALA A 19 -48.82 1.28 -0.36
N LEU A 20 -48.75 1.87 -1.56
CA LEU A 20 -47.53 1.89 -2.37
C LEU A 20 -46.39 2.66 -1.67
N LEU A 21 -46.67 3.82 -1.09
CA LEU A 21 -45.68 4.61 -0.35
C LEU A 21 -45.15 3.85 0.88
N ILE A 22 -46.04 3.18 1.63
CA ILE A 22 -45.64 2.34 2.77
C ILE A 22 -44.79 1.15 2.30
N ALA A 23 -45.19 0.47 1.22
CA ALA A 23 -44.42 -0.64 0.66
C ALA A 23 -43.03 -0.20 0.18
N MET A 24 -42.92 0.97 -0.47
CA MET A 24 -41.63 1.55 -0.87
C MET A 24 -40.78 1.94 0.35
N ALA A 25 -41.38 2.51 1.40
CA ALA A 25 -40.68 2.85 2.62
C ALA A 25 -40.17 1.61 3.36
N LEU A 26 -41.01 0.56 3.51
CA LEU A 26 -40.61 -0.71 4.11
C LEU A 26 -39.56 -1.45 3.27
N GLY A 27 -39.70 -1.43 1.93
CA GLY A 27 -38.70 -1.96 1.01
C GLY A 27 -37.36 -1.22 1.11
N GLY A 28 -37.40 0.12 1.22
CA GLY A 28 -36.23 0.95 1.44
C GLY A 28 -35.55 0.68 2.78
N LEU A 29 -36.33 0.53 3.86
CA LEU A 29 -35.81 0.17 5.18
C LEU A 29 -35.17 -1.23 5.18
N GLY A 30 -35.81 -2.21 4.52
CA GLY A 30 -35.27 -3.56 4.37
C GLY A 30 -33.96 -3.59 3.58
N LEU A 31 -33.90 -2.87 2.46
CA LEU A 31 -32.67 -2.72 1.68
C LEU A 31 -31.57 -2.03 2.49
N GLY A 32 -31.91 -0.97 3.22
CA GLY A 32 -30.98 -0.26 4.10
C GLY A 32 -30.39 -1.17 5.18
N ALA A 33 -31.24 -1.95 5.86
CA ALA A 33 -30.78 -2.92 6.87
C ALA A 33 -29.87 -3.99 6.26
N ALA A 34 -30.21 -4.52 5.08
CA ALA A 34 -29.39 -5.49 4.38
C ALA A 34 -28.01 -4.92 4.00
N LEU A 35 -27.95 -3.66 3.54
CA LEU A 35 -26.69 -2.97 3.23
C LEU A 35 -25.83 -2.75 4.49
N VAL A 36 -26.43 -2.38 5.61
CA VAL A 36 -25.72 -2.22 6.88
C VAL A 36 -25.15 -3.55 7.38
N LEU A 37 -25.95 -4.62 7.33
CA LEU A 37 -25.50 -5.97 7.70
C LEU A 37 -24.35 -6.43 6.79
N TRP A 38 -24.49 -6.23 5.47
CA TRP A 38 -23.45 -6.52 4.49
C TRP A 38 -22.16 -5.76 4.80
N GLN A 39 -22.26 -4.45 5.02
CA GLN A 39 -21.09 -3.61 5.29
C GLN A 39 -20.42 -3.99 6.62
N THR A 40 -21.20 -4.34 7.63
CA THR A 40 -20.69 -4.82 8.91
C THR A 40 -19.92 -6.12 8.74
N ALA A 41 -20.49 -7.09 8.02
CA ALA A 41 -19.81 -8.35 7.71
C ALA A 41 -18.52 -8.11 6.91
N ALA A 42 -18.54 -7.20 5.93
CA ALA A 42 -17.35 -6.83 5.18
C ALA A 42 -16.26 -6.24 6.09
N GLU A 43 -16.57 -5.26 6.93
CA GLU A 43 -15.59 -4.66 7.86
C GLU A 43 -15.01 -5.67 8.85
N LEU A 44 -15.79 -6.66 9.30
CA LEU A 44 -15.31 -7.74 10.18
C LEU A 44 -14.30 -8.66 9.50
N VAL A 45 -14.46 -8.94 8.20
CA VAL A 45 -13.54 -9.80 7.45
C VAL A 45 -12.23 -9.08 7.12
N GLU A 46 -12.32 -7.83 6.68
CA GLU A 46 -11.15 -7.04 6.30
C GLU A 46 -11.47 -5.56 6.52
N PRO A 47 -11.00 -4.91 7.59
CA PRO A 47 -11.36 -3.52 7.86
C PRO A 47 -10.93 -2.59 6.72
N TYR A 48 -11.82 -1.72 6.25
CA TYR A 48 -11.54 -0.69 5.24
C TYR A 48 -12.02 0.68 5.71
N TRP A 49 -13.34 0.88 5.84
CA TRP A 49 -13.88 2.16 6.28
C TRP A 49 -13.48 2.48 7.72
N THR A 50 -13.40 1.46 8.58
CA THR A 50 -12.92 1.64 9.94
C THR A 50 -11.47 2.13 9.96
N LEU A 51 -10.60 1.60 9.08
CA LEU A 51 -9.20 2.08 8.97
C LEU A 51 -9.12 3.49 8.38
N GLN A 52 -9.93 3.79 7.35
CA GLN A 52 -9.98 5.14 6.77
C GLN A 52 -10.44 6.18 7.79
N LEU A 53 -11.49 5.86 8.55
CA LEU A 53 -12.02 6.73 9.59
C LEU A 53 -11.00 6.88 10.73
N TYR A 54 -10.42 5.77 11.19
CA TYR A 54 -9.36 5.78 12.19
C TYR A 54 -8.21 6.69 11.77
N GLY A 55 -7.67 6.52 10.56
CA GLY A 55 -6.56 7.33 10.04
C GLY A 55 -6.88 8.82 9.89
N ARG A 56 -8.15 9.18 9.64
CA ARG A 56 -8.60 10.58 9.61
C ARG A 56 -8.78 11.19 11.00
N LEU A 57 -9.33 10.42 11.94
CA LEU A 57 -9.62 10.89 13.30
C LEU A 57 -8.38 10.91 14.18
N THR A 58 -7.44 10.01 13.94
CA THR A 58 -6.19 9.94 14.66
C THR A 58 -5.10 10.60 13.83
N THR A 59 -4.78 11.84 14.13
CA THR A 59 -3.59 12.54 13.58
C THR A 59 -2.31 12.19 14.33
N SER A 60 -2.36 11.13 15.15
CA SER A 60 -1.26 10.73 16.04
C SER A 60 0.07 10.68 15.29
N LYS A 61 0.99 11.53 15.74
CA LYS A 61 2.36 11.71 15.25
C LYS A 61 3.27 10.53 15.61
N GLU A 62 2.75 9.31 15.70
CA GLU A 62 3.52 8.10 16.00
C GLU A 62 4.35 7.63 14.79
N GLY A 63 4.98 8.59 14.13
CA GLY A 63 5.94 8.35 13.07
C GLY A 63 7.12 9.28 13.20
N ILE A 64 8.25 8.84 12.67
CA ILE A 64 9.50 9.60 12.65
C ILE A 64 9.57 10.25 11.27
N GLU A 65 9.54 11.58 11.23
CA GLU A 65 9.75 12.35 10.00
C GLU A 65 11.13 12.99 10.02
N VAL A 66 11.88 12.79 8.93
CA VAL A 66 13.24 13.28 8.77
C VAL A 66 13.33 14.08 7.47
N ALA A 67 13.86 15.29 7.54
CA ALA A 67 14.15 16.09 6.37
C ALA A 67 15.31 15.47 5.58
N THR A 68 15.14 15.33 4.26
CA THR A 68 16.17 14.82 3.35
C THR A 68 16.67 15.90 2.38
N GLY A 69 16.10 17.10 2.43
CA GLY A 69 16.48 18.26 1.62
C GLY A 69 15.37 19.34 1.63
N PRO A 70 15.58 20.48 0.95
CA PRO A 70 14.57 21.53 0.86
C PRO A 70 13.26 21.03 0.25
N GLY A 71 12.18 20.98 1.03
CA GLY A 71 10.87 20.48 0.55
C GLY A 71 10.75 18.96 0.43
N HIS A 72 11.79 18.20 0.83
CA HIS A 72 11.78 16.73 0.82
C HIS A 72 11.97 16.18 2.23
N SER A 73 11.14 15.21 2.60
CA SER A 73 11.28 14.47 3.86
C SER A 73 10.88 13.01 3.66
N VAL A 74 11.36 12.14 4.53
CA VAL A 74 10.85 10.77 4.65
C VAL A 74 10.13 10.62 5.97
N VAL A 75 9.04 9.88 5.97
CA VAL A 75 8.29 9.54 7.19
C VAL A 75 8.20 8.04 7.34
N LEU A 76 8.43 7.56 8.56
CA LEU A 76 8.21 6.18 8.95
C LEU A 76 7.12 6.12 10.01
N TYR A 77 5.99 5.48 9.70
CA TYR A 77 4.92 5.26 10.67
C TYR A 77 5.13 3.97 11.45
N LYS A 78 4.76 3.98 12.73
CA LYS A 78 4.61 2.76 13.55
C LYS A 78 3.41 1.93 13.11
N GLU A 79 2.34 2.61 12.71
CA GLU A 79 1.09 2.02 12.21
C GLU A 79 1.14 1.79 10.68
N PRO A 80 0.24 0.95 10.11
CA PRO A 80 0.19 0.64 8.68
C PRO A 80 -0.40 1.80 7.84
N ARG A 81 0.14 3.00 7.99
CA ARG A 81 -0.30 4.22 7.31
C ARG A 81 0.55 4.53 6.07
N PRO A 82 -0.04 5.12 5.02
CA PRO A 82 -1.46 5.37 4.84
C PRO A 82 -2.23 4.07 4.57
N HIS A 83 -3.50 4.05 4.99
CA HIS A 83 -4.39 2.91 4.81
C HIS A 83 -4.95 2.86 3.38
N THR A 84 -4.12 2.58 2.38
CA THR A 84 -4.54 2.61 0.96
C THR A 84 -4.69 1.21 0.37
N GLY A 85 -5.78 1.00 -0.38
CA GLY A 85 -5.97 -0.18 -1.23
C GLY A 85 -6.06 -1.51 -0.47
N LYS A 86 -5.61 -2.60 -1.10
CA LYS A 86 -5.64 -3.96 -0.52
C LYS A 86 -4.65 -4.09 0.62
N ILE A 87 -3.53 -3.37 0.55
CA ILE A 87 -2.48 -3.42 1.58
C ILE A 87 -2.66 -2.36 2.68
N ALA A 88 -3.87 -1.77 2.79
CA ALA A 88 -4.21 -0.75 3.78
C ALA A 88 -3.96 -1.16 5.23
N SER A 89 -3.92 -2.46 5.49
CA SER A 89 -3.72 -3.03 6.83
C SER A 89 -2.34 -3.66 7.03
N LEU A 90 -1.44 -3.55 6.04
CA LEU A 90 -0.06 -4.01 6.11
C LEU A 90 0.89 -2.87 6.45
N GLN A 91 1.96 -3.21 7.15
CA GLN A 91 3.00 -2.27 7.53
C GLN A 91 3.69 -1.67 6.31
N LYS A 92 4.01 -0.38 6.42
CA LYS A 92 4.71 0.39 5.40
C LYS A 92 6.18 0.62 5.77
N GLY A 93 6.99 0.89 4.76
CA GLY A 93 8.39 1.29 4.88
C GLY A 93 8.52 2.80 5.01
N LEU A 94 9.69 3.35 4.65
CA LEU A 94 9.84 4.80 4.55
C LEU A 94 8.99 5.36 3.40
N ILE A 95 8.29 6.44 3.68
CA ILE A 95 7.40 7.12 2.75
C ILE A 95 8.03 8.43 2.35
N TRP A 96 8.22 8.65 1.04
CA TRP A 96 8.75 9.91 0.57
C TRP A 96 7.65 10.98 0.51
N LYS A 97 7.95 12.14 1.10
CA LYS A 97 7.15 13.34 1.04
C LYS A 97 7.87 14.41 0.23
N VAL A 98 7.15 15.03 -0.70
CA VAL A 98 7.62 16.15 -1.53
C VAL A 98 6.60 17.27 -1.42
N GLY A 99 7.05 18.47 -1.03
CA GLY A 99 6.16 19.61 -0.78
C GLY A 99 5.09 19.32 0.29
N GLY A 100 5.38 18.41 1.24
CA GLY A 100 4.45 17.95 2.27
C GLY A 100 3.48 16.85 1.82
N GLN A 101 3.42 16.50 0.53
CA GLN A 101 2.56 15.44 0.00
C GLN A 101 3.27 14.08 0.02
N GLN A 102 2.62 13.05 0.56
CA GLN A 102 3.10 11.67 0.47
C GLN A 102 2.90 11.12 -0.95
N LEU A 103 3.94 10.53 -1.53
CA LEU A 103 3.91 10.02 -2.90
C LEU A 103 3.60 8.53 -3.01
N ILE A 104 3.27 7.84 -1.91
CA ILE A 104 3.23 6.37 -1.82
C ILE A 104 2.00 5.68 -2.44
N GLU A 105 0.82 6.33 -2.41
CA GLU A 105 -0.46 5.71 -2.81
C GLU A 105 -0.69 4.33 -2.18
N GLU A 106 -0.82 3.25 -2.97
CA GLU A 106 -0.94 1.88 -2.46
C GLU A 106 0.42 1.21 -2.18
N GLY A 107 1.54 1.76 -2.66
CA GLY A 107 2.86 1.13 -2.53
C GLY A 107 3.26 0.77 -1.09
N TYR A 108 4.19 -0.17 -0.95
CA TYR A 108 4.73 -0.58 0.34
C TYR A 108 5.60 0.49 1.03
N GLY A 109 6.17 1.44 0.28
CA GLY A 109 7.23 2.31 0.77
C GLY A 109 8.59 1.65 0.61
N PHE A 110 9.64 2.31 1.10
CA PHE A 110 11.01 1.80 0.99
C PHE A 110 11.35 0.82 2.11
N GLY A 111 11.89 -0.34 1.75
CA GLY A 111 12.48 -1.33 2.64
C GLY A 111 11.51 -2.28 3.33
N VAL A 112 10.30 -2.49 2.82
CA VAL A 112 9.39 -3.47 3.44
C VAL A 112 9.77 -4.90 3.07
N PRO A 113 9.98 -5.80 4.03
CA PRO A 113 10.27 -7.19 3.73
C PRO A 113 8.98 -8.01 3.49
N ILE A 114 9.01 -8.83 2.45
CA ILE A 114 8.10 -9.96 2.23
C ILE A 114 8.95 -11.22 2.22
N VAL A 115 8.67 -12.18 3.10
CA VAL A 115 9.49 -13.39 3.26
C VAL A 115 8.72 -14.59 2.73
N VAL A 116 9.33 -15.38 1.85
CA VAL A 116 8.77 -16.61 1.30
C VAL A 116 9.24 -17.80 2.13
N VAL A 117 8.28 -18.52 2.71
CA VAL A 117 8.49 -19.75 3.47
C VAL A 117 7.59 -20.83 2.88
N GLN A 118 8.17 -21.93 2.41
CA GLN A 118 7.47 -23.07 1.80
C GLN A 118 6.54 -22.63 0.65
N GLY A 119 6.97 -21.65 -0.15
CA GLY A 119 6.19 -21.10 -1.27
C GLY A 119 5.06 -20.16 -0.87
N GLN A 120 4.92 -19.82 0.42
CA GLN A 120 3.94 -18.88 0.93
C GLN A 120 4.61 -17.54 1.25
N ALA A 121 4.08 -16.44 0.72
CA ALA A 121 4.57 -15.09 1.03
C ALA A 121 4.01 -14.60 2.38
N HIS A 122 4.92 -14.29 3.31
CA HIS A 122 4.66 -13.67 4.60
C HIS A 122 4.93 -12.17 4.56
N ASN A 123 4.03 -11.41 5.16
CA ASN A 123 3.98 -9.96 5.30
C ASN A 123 3.80 -9.63 6.79
N ALA A 124 3.82 -8.34 7.11
CA ALA A 124 3.66 -7.85 8.47
C ALA A 124 2.44 -6.91 8.62
N ARG A 125 1.59 -7.20 9.60
CA ARG A 125 0.56 -6.26 10.10
C ARG A 125 1.04 -5.47 11.31
N HIS A 126 1.93 -6.05 12.10
CA HIS A 126 2.49 -5.43 13.29
C HIS A 126 3.97 -5.10 13.09
N ALA A 127 4.37 -3.96 13.67
CA ALA A 127 5.76 -3.55 13.73
C ALA A 127 6.01 -2.61 14.91
N SER A 128 7.26 -2.53 15.35
CA SER A 128 7.75 -1.47 16.25
C SER A 128 8.74 -0.57 15.52
N ILE A 129 8.92 0.66 16.01
CA ILE A 129 9.93 1.60 15.53
C ILE A 129 10.80 2.08 16.69
N ALA A 130 12.08 2.29 16.42
CA ALA A 130 13.04 2.87 17.35
C ALA A 130 13.91 3.92 16.64
N LEU A 131 14.26 4.97 17.38
CA LEU A 131 15.31 5.93 17.01
C LEU A 131 16.58 5.52 17.73
N GLU A 132 17.62 5.21 16.98
CA GLU A 132 18.92 4.83 17.51
C GLU A 132 19.94 5.87 17.03
N PRO A 133 20.40 6.81 17.87
CA PRO A 133 21.51 7.67 17.49
C PRO A 133 22.79 6.81 17.49
N VAL A 134 23.35 6.56 16.30
CA VAL A 134 24.63 5.84 16.14
C VAL A 134 25.62 6.80 15.51
N ASP A 135 26.70 7.12 16.23
CA ASP A 135 27.83 7.93 15.73
C ASP A 135 27.43 9.27 15.08
N GLY A 136 26.42 9.95 15.65
CA GLY A 136 25.90 11.22 15.12
C GLY A 136 25.08 11.11 13.83
N THR A 137 24.88 9.90 13.30
CA THR A 137 24.02 9.61 12.16
C THR A 137 22.62 9.24 12.66
N LEU A 138 21.60 9.88 12.08
CA LEU A 138 20.22 9.53 12.40
C LEU A 138 19.90 8.14 11.84
N THR A 139 19.72 7.18 12.73
CA THR A 139 19.33 5.83 12.39
C THR A 139 17.91 5.55 12.88
N VAL A 140 17.07 5.07 11.98
CA VAL A 140 15.70 4.67 12.28
C VAL A 140 15.59 3.17 12.04
N ARG A 141 15.12 2.44 13.04
CA ARG A 141 14.95 0.98 12.95
C ARG A 141 13.46 0.63 13.03
N LYS A 142 13.01 -0.26 12.15
CA LYS A 142 11.66 -0.85 12.16
C LYS A 142 11.77 -2.35 12.25
N VAL A 143 11.05 -2.97 13.19
CA VAL A 143 11.01 -4.42 13.35
C VAL A 143 9.63 -4.90 12.92
N TYR A 144 9.59 -5.74 11.89
CA TYR A 144 8.38 -6.26 11.29
C TYR A 144 8.10 -7.66 11.84
N THR A 145 6.94 -7.86 12.46
CA THR A 145 6.49 -9.19 12.88
C THR A 145 5.86 -9.89 11.67
N MET A 146 6.44 -11.00 11.22
CA MET A 146 6.02 -11.71 10.00
C MET A 146 4.83 -12.61 10.29
N ASP A 147 3.63 -12.02 10.35
CA ASP A 147 2.42 -12.61 10.95
C ASP A 147 1.23 -12.69 10.00
N THR A 148 1.45 -12.47 8.70
CA THR A 148 0.37 -12.36 7.73
C THR A 148 0.75 -13.01 6.43
N VAL A 149 -0.12 -13.84 5.84
CA VAL A 149 0.14 -14.47 4.54
C VAL A 149 -0.70 -13.85 3.43
N ASP A 150 -0.14 -13.75 2.22
CA ASP A 150 -0.92 -13.46 1.01
C ASP A 150 -1.70 -14.72 0.58
N ALA A 151 -3.01 -14.68 0.77
CA ALA A 151 -3.93 -15.75 0.43
C ALA A 151 -4.66 -15.45 -0.88
N PRO A 152 -5.04 -16.50 -1.65
CA PRO A 152 -5.81 -16.32 -2.87
C PRO A 152 -7.08 -15.49 -2.65
N VAL A 153 -7.35 -14.56 -3.58
CA VAL A 153 -8.57 -13.75 -3.55
C VAL A 153 -9.77 -14.66 -3.83
N GLN A 154 -10.63 -14.83 -2.82
CA GLN A 154 -11.88 -15.59 -2.94
C GLN A 154 -13.03 -14.82 -2.30
N PHE A 155 -14.27 -15.17 -2.67
CA PHE A 155 -15.47 -14.55 -2.10
C PHE A 155 -15.45 -14.66 -0.56
N MET A 156 -15.61 -13.52 0.13
CA MET A 156 -15.57 -13.43 1.60
C MET A 156 -14.27 -13.92 2.24
N ARG A 157 -13.18 -14.09 1.48
CA ARG A 157 -11.85 -14.36 2.03
C ARG A 157 -11.01 -13.10 2.05
N ARG A 158 -10.28 -12.95 3.16
CA ARG A 158 -9.28 -11.91 3.35
C ARG A 158 -8.05 -12.24 2.51
N LYS A 159 -7.64 -11.31 1.64
CA LYS A 159 -6.39 -11.47 0.87
C LYS A 159 -5.20 -11.62 1.81
N TYR A 160 -5.04 -10.69 2.76
CA TYR A 160 -3.94 -10.73 3.72
C TYR A 160 -4.38 -11.34 5.04
N ARG A 161 -4.23 -12.65 5.19
CA ARG A 161 -4.77 -13.41 6.33
C ARG A 161 -3.77 -13.47 7.49
N PRO A 162 -4.15 -13.09 8.72
CA PRO A 162 -3.30 -13.28 9.90
C PRO A 162 -2.98 -14.76 10.12
N VAL A 163 -1.77 -15.02 10.57
CA VAL A 163 -1.24 -16.33 10.95
C VAL A 163 -0.40 -16.18 12.23
N ALA A 164 0.05 -17.31 12.80
CA ALA A 164 1.07 -17.26 13.83
C ALA A 164 2.35 -16.61 13.26
N PRO A 165 3.03 -15.72 14.01
CA PRO A 165 4.30 -15.15 13.59
C PRO A 165 5.35 -16.23 13.31
N ILE A 166 6.14 -16.02 12.27
CA ILE A 166 7.31 -16.86 11.94
C ILE A 166 8.65 -16.24 12.38
N GLY A 167 8.56 -15.26 13.29
CA GLY A 167 9.66 -14.42 13.73
C GLY A 167 9.58 -13.00 13.20
N GLU A 168 10.70 -12.29 13.30
CA GLU A 168 10.81 -10.86 13.04
C GLU A 168 11.91 -10.54 12.02
N VAL A 169 11.68 -9.53 11.20
CA VAL A 169 12.68 -8.95 10.30
C VAL A 169 12.91 -7.51 10.69
N ALA A 170 14.16 -7.14 10.98
CA ALA A 170 14.51 -5.77 11.34
C ALA A 170 15.09 -5.03 10.13
N VAL A 171 14.57 -3.83 9.86
CA VAL A 171 15.04 -2.95 8.80
C VAL A 171 15.56 -1.68 9.43
N THR A 172 16.82 -1.36 9.13
CA THR A 172 17.54 -0.22 9.68
C THR A 172 17.85 0.76 8.55
N TYR A 173 17.35 1.97 8.68
CA TYR A 173 17.56 3.08 7.75
C TYR A 173 18.59 4.05 8.36
N ARG A 174 19.73 4.21 7.70
CA ARG A 174 20.74 5.22 8.06
C ARG A 174 20.70 6.35 7.06
N LEU A 175 20.37 7.55 7.52
CA LEU A 175 20.33 8.74 6.66
C LEU A 175 21.71 9.39 6.68
N SER A 176 22.55 9.04 5.70
CA SER A 176 23.98 9.40 5.64
C SER A 176 24.27 10.72 4.90
N GLY A 177 23.24 11.38 4.35
CA GLY A 177 23.32 12.70 3.71
C GLY A 177 21.99 13.11 3.07
N PRO A 178 21.92 14.29 2.42
CA PRO A 178 20.71 14.73 1.73
C PRO A 178 20.26 13.71 0.68
N GLY A 179 19.10 13.09 0.91
CA GLY A 179 18.51 12.11 0.01
C GLY A 179 19.19 10.75 -0.05
N VAL A 180 20.24 10.47 0.74
CA VAL A 180 20.91 9.15 0.74
C VAL A 180 20.46 8.34 1.95
N ILE A 181 19.93 7.15 1.68
CA ILE A 181 19.41 6.24 2.69
C ILE A 181 20.09 4.89 2.49
N ASP A 182 20.94 4.52 3.45
CA ASP A 182 21.51 3.17 3.52
C ASP A 182 20.53 2.27 4.28
N VAL A 183 20.13 1.17 3.65
CA VAL A 183 19.16 0.22 4.20
C VAL A 183 19.87 -1.08 4.52
N GLU A 184 19.67 -1.57 5.74
CA GLU A 184 20.11 -2.88 6.19
C GLU A 184 18.89 -3.67 6.65
N VAL A 185 18.73 -4.87 6.12
CA VAL A 185 17.68 -5.82 6.49
C VAL A 185 18.33 -6.98 7.21
N ASP A 186 17.87 -7.25 8.43
CA ASP A 186 18.35 -8.32 9.30
C ASP A 186 17.25 -9.38 9.46
N PHE A 187 17.56 -10.59 8.98
CA PHE A 187 16.68 -11.75 8.97
C PHE A 187 16.96 -12.73 10.13
N THR A 188 17.92 -12.42 11.01
CA THR A 188 18.33 -13.33 12.11
C THR A 188 17.23 -13.56 13.15
N GLY A 189 16.20 -12.71 13.16
CA GLY A 189 15.02 -12.86 14.02
C GLY A 189 13.94 -13.81 13.47
N LEU A 190 14.13 -14.43 12.30
CA LEU A 190 13.21 -15.43 11.78
C LEU A 190 13.39 -16.78 12.48
N ASP A 191 12.28 -17.37 12.93
CA ASP A 191 12.28 -18.65 13.66
C ASP A 191 12.28 -19.88 12.72
N VAL A 192 12.17 -19.65 11.42
CA VAL A 192 12.02 -20.68 10.39
C VAL A 192 12.97 -20.44 9.21
N PRO A 193 13.42 -21.51 8.52
CA PRO A 193 14.17 -21.35 7.28
C PRO A 193 13.29 -20.74 6.18
N TRP A 194 13.84 -19.81 5.44
CA TRP A 194 13.16 -19.09 4.35
C TRP A 194 13.91 -19.26 3.02
N GLN A 195 13.18 -19.20 1.91
CA GLN A 195 13.75 -19.46 0.58
C GLN A 195 14.09 -18.17 -0.16
N GLN A 196 13.25 -17.15 -0.02
CA GLN A 196 13.39 -15.90 -0.74
C GLN A 196 12.80 -14.75 0.08
N ALA A 197 13.35 -13.56 -0.08
CA ALA A 197 12.78 -12.33 0.45
C ALA A 197 12.66 -11.31 -0.68
N TYR A 198 11.56 -10.56 -0.69
CA TYR A 198 11.37 -9.40 -1.53
C TYR A 198 11.43 -8.15 -0.65
N LEU A 199 12.32 -7.23 -0.98
CA LEU A 199 12.48 -5.96 -0.32
C LEU A 199 11.81 -4.90 -1.17
N MET A 200 10.60 -4.54 -0.76
CA MET A 200 9.75 -3.63 -1.50
C MET A 200 10.28 -2.21 -1.38
N ASN A 201 10.41 -1.52 -2.51
CA ASN A 201 10.74 -0.09 -2.61
C ASN A 201 9.79 0.59 -3.58
N GLU A 202 8.55 0.71 -3.14
CA GLU A 202 7.45 1.18 -3.97
C GLU A 202 6.92 2.53 -3.49
N GLN A 203 6.63 3.41 -4.43
CA GLN A 203 5.81 4.60 -4.24
C GLN A 203 4.59 4.54 -5.18
N GLY A 204 3.89 5.63 -5.39
CA GLY A 204 2.64 5.68 -6.14
C GLY A 204 2.84 5.87 -7.65
N ALA A 205 2.17 5.02 -8.44
CA ALA A 205 2.20 5.01 -9.90
C ALA A 205 1.63 6.27 -10.57
N ARG A 206 0.90 7.11 -9.84
CA ARG A 206 0.42 8.39 -10.37
C ARG A 206 1.56 9.39 -10.52
N ALA A 207 2.49 9.41 -9.56
CA ALA A 207 3.64 10.31 -9.59
C ALA A 207 4.76 9.72 -10.46
N PHE A 208 5.10 8.46 -10.23
CA PHE A 208 6.23 7.80 -10.87
C PHE A 208 5.80 7.08 -12.15
N ARG A 209 6.21 7.65 -13.30
CA ARG A 209 5.72 7.26 -14.63
C ARG A 209 6.83 6.81 -15.58
N PHE A 210 8.08 6.92 -15.17
CA PHE A 210 9.23 6.50 -15.96
C PHE A 210 10.15 5.64 -15.12
N TYR A 211 10.70 4.62 -15.75
CA TYR A 211 11.74 3.76 -15.20
C TYR A 211 13.00 3.90 -16.05
N ARG A 212 14.16 3.95 -15.41
CA ARG A 212 15.45 3.78 -16.07
C ARG A 212 16.39 2.93 -15.24
N ASP A 213 17.34 2.29 -15.88
CA ASP A 213 18.42 1.59 -15.17
C ASP A 213 19.81 1.80 -15.77
N ASP A 214 20.81 1.27 -15.09
CA ASP A 214 22.22 1.38 -15.47
C ASP A 214 22.62 0.54 -16.69
N THR A 215 21.73 -0.30 -17.22
CA THR A 215 21.91 -0.97 -18.51
C THR A 215 21.53 -0.08 -19.69
N GLY A 216 20.91 1.07 -19.42
CA GLY A 216 20.37 1.99 -20.41
C GLY A 216 18.92 1.71 -20.80
N LEU A 217 18.23 0.77 -20.12
CA LEU A 217 16.81 0.55 -20.31
C LEU A 217 16.03 1.80 -19.87
N LEU A 218 15.09 2.24 -20.69
CA LEU A 218 14.19 3.35 -20.42
C LEU A 218 12.77 2.93 -20.80
N LEU A 219 11.86 3.00 -19.84
CA LEU A 219 10.46 2.60 -20.01
C LEU A 219 9.53 3.70 -19.48
N ARG A 220 8.37 3.85 -20.12
CA ARG A 220 7.34 4.81 -19.75
C ARG A 220 6.01 4.11 -19.50
N GLU A 221 5.41 4.43 -18.36
CA GLU A 221 4.04 4.08 -17.97
C GLU A 221 3.63 2.62 -18.11
N ASP A 222 2.98 2.27 -19.22
CA ASP A 222 2.45 0.96 -19.56
C ASP A 222 3.53 0.01 -20.10
N GLU A 223 4.67 0.56 -20.53
CA GLU A 223 5.87 -0.21 -20.85
C GLU A 223 6.55 -0.76 -19.59
N ILE A 224 6.31 -0.12 -18.44
CA ILE A 224 6.79 -0.57 -17.13
C ILE A 224 5.84 -1.70 -16.68
N GLY A 225 6.21 -2.94 -17.00
CA GLY A 225 5.42 -4.13 -16.69
C GLY A 225 5.23 -4.39 -15.18
N ILE A 226 4.79 -5.59 -14.85
CA ILE A 226 4.57 -6.03 -13.47
C ILE A 226 5.73 -6.93 -13.06
N TRP A 227 6.61 -6.45 -12.17
CA TRP A 227 7.70 -7.23 -11.60
C TRP A 227 8.67 -7.80 -12.66
N GLY A 228 9.07 -6.96 -13.62
CA GLY A 228 10.09 -7.31 -14.60
C GLY A 228 11.46 -7.45 -13.94
N GLU A 229 12.13 -8.58 -14.15
CA GLU A 229 13.52 -8.73 -13.70
C GLU A 229 14.48 -7.94 -14.60
N THR A 230 15.53 -7.38 -14.00
CA THR A 230 16.62 -6.74 -14.74
C THR A 230 17.98 -7.22 -14.23
N THR A 231 18.99 -7.22 -15.10
CA THR A 231 20.39 -7.47 -14.72
C THR A 231 21.08 -6.21 -14.20
N ALA A 232 20.40 -5.07 -14.20
CA ALA A 232 20.88 -3.82 -13.63
C ALA A 232 21.21 -3.96 -12.14
N LEU A 233 22.20 -3.19 -11.68
CA LEU A 233 22.45 -3.02 -10.24
C LEU A 233 21.80 -1.76 -9.69
N ARG A 234 21.39 -0.84 -10.56
CA ARG A 234 20.66 0.38 -10.21
C ARG A 234 19.44 0.57 -11.10
N GLY A 235 18.27 0.63 -10.49
CA GLY A 235 17.02 1.03 -11.13
C GLY A 235 16.46 2.30 -10.50
N CYS A 236 15.84 3.16 -11.30
CA CYS A 236 15.30 4.44 -10.85
C CYS A 236 13.87 4.65 -11.34
N MET A 237 13.02 5.18 -10.46
CA MET A 237 11.69 5.68 -10.80
C MET A 237 11.68 7.21 -10.82
N ILE A 238 11.09 7.78 -11.86
CA ILE A 238 11.09 9.24 -12.09
C ILE A 238 9.66 9.78 -12.14
N SER A 239 9.47 10.89 -11.44
CA SER A 239 8.28 11.72 -11.48
C SER A 239 8.62 13.11 -12.04
N GLN A 240 8.09 13.41 -13.21
CA GLN A 240 8.16 14.75 -13.80
C GLN A 240 7.24 15.74 -13.07
N THR A 241 6.09 15.27 -12.58
CA THR A 241 5.06 16.12 -11.95
C THR A 241 5.44 16.53 -10.54
N ALA A 242 6.04 15.61 -9.77
CA ALA A 242 6.54 15.90 -8.44
C ALA A 242 7.97 16.46 -8.46
N VAL A 243 8.63 16.49 -9.63
CA VAL A 243 10.05 16.86 -9.78
C VAL A 243 10.87 16.06 -8.77
N ALA A 244 10.86 14.74 -8.97
CA ALA A 244 11.36 13.79 -7.98
C ALA A 244 11.82 12.50 -8.66
N GLN A 245 12.96 11.97 -8.23
CA GLN A 245 13.45 10.65 -8.63
C GLN A 245 13.93 9.89 -7.40
N PHE A 246 13.62 8.60 -7.32
CA PHE A 246 14.34 7.69 -6.43
C PHE A 246 15.04 6.60 -7.22
N CYS A 247 16.22 6.20 -6.76
CA CYS A 247 16.97 5.07 -7.29
C CYS A 247 17.22 4.05 -6.19
N VAL A 248 17.22 2.78 -6.55
CA VAL A 248 17.56 1.65 -5.70
C VAL A 248 18.81 1.00 -6.28
N ASP A 249 19.88 1.01 -5.49
CA ASP A 249 21.17 0.42 -5.82
C ASP A 249 21.30 -0.91 -5.04
N ALA A 250 21.16 -2.04 -5.74
CA ALA A 250 21.36 -3.37 -5.17
C ALA A 250 22.85 -3.66 -4.96
N THR A 251 23.14 -4.56 -4.01
CA THR A 251 24.47 -5.11 -3.79
C THR A 251 24.50 -6.59 -4.20
N PRO A 252 25.68 -7.22 -4.31
CA PRO A 252 25.76 -8.64 -4.68
C PRO A 252 24.86 -9.51 -3.80
N GLY A 253 24.10 -10.40 -4.44
CA GLY A 253 23.10 -11.26 -3.78
C GLY A 253 21.65 -10.75 -3.90
N GLY A 254 21.44 -9.51 -4.32
CA GLY A 254 20.11 -8.99 -4.68
C GLY A 254 19.91 -8.91 -6.19
N ARG A 255 18.70 -9.23 -6.65
CA ARG A 255 18.24 -9.02 -8.03
C ARG A 255 17.17 -7.94 -8.05
N LEU A 256 17.30 -6.97 -8.97
CA LEU A 256 16.31 -5.92 -9.11
C LEU A 256 15.08 -6.40 -9.87
N LEU A 257 13.92 -6.00 -9.37
CA LEU A 257 12.62 -6.18 -9.98
C LEU A 257 12.01 -4.79 -10.13
N TYR A 258 11.67 -4.38 -11.34
CA TYR A 258 10.96 -3.12 -11.55
C TYR A 258 9.50 -3.39 -11.85
N GLY A 259 8.63 -2.46 -11.47
CA GLY A 259 7.24 -2.61 -11.84
C GLY A 259 6.39 -1.39 -11.61
N ARG A 260 5.24 -1.42 -12.24
CA ARG A 260 4.20 -0.41 -12.07
C ARG A 260 2.84 -1.01 -12.36
N GLU A 261 1.89 -0.73 -11.47
CA GLU A 261 0.49 -1.01 -11.74
C GLU A 261 -0.39 0.19 -11.38
N ARG A 262 -1.33 0.52 -12.27
CA ARG A 262 -2.35 1.53 -12.02
C ARG A 262 -3.67 1.22 -12.72
N TYR A 263 -4.65 0.71 -11.99
CA TYR A 263 -5.99 0.46 -12.53
C TYR A 263 -7.04 0.36 -11.42
N LEU A 264 -8.31 0.52 -11.82
CA LEU A 264 -9.45 0.28 -10.94
C LEU A 264 -9.66 -1.22 -10.79
N GLN A 265 -9.76 -1.66 -9.54
CA GLN A 265 -10.08 -3.02 -9.19
C GLN A 265 -11.45 -3.09 -8.56
N TRP A 266 -12.12 -4.20 -8.81
CA TRP A 266 -13.40 -4.51 -8.21
C TRP A 266 -13.31 -5.86 -7.49
N ASN A 267 -13.81 -5.91 -6.26
CA ASN A 267 -14.08 -7.16 -5.58
C ASN A 267 -15.43 -7.07 -4.85
N TRP A 268 -15.77 -8.13 -4.12
CA TRP A 268 -16.99 -8.20 -3.34
C TRP A 268 -17.16 -7.06 -2.31
N ARG A 269 -16.08 -6.33 -1.95
CA ARG A 269 -16.13 -5.18 -1.05
C ARG A 269 -16.35 -3.84 -1.75
N GLY A 270 -16.21 -3.79 -3.08
CA GLY A 270 -16.37 -2.56 -3.85
C GLY A 270 -15.20 -2.26 -4.79
N ILE A 271 -15.08 -0.99 -5.14
CA ILE A 271 -14.10 -0.46 -6.11
C ILE A 271 -12.97 0.22 -5.35
N TYR A 272 -11.73 -0.11 -5.69
CA TYR A 272 -10.54 0.58 -5.19
C TYR A 272 -9.51 0.73 -6.31
N THR A 273 -8.64 1.72 -6.19
CA THR A 273 -7.58 1.97 -7.16
C THR A 273 -6.31 1.30 -6.69
N LEU A 274 -5.81 0.35 -7.48
CA LEU A 274 -4.44 -0.13 -7.33
C LEU A 274 -3.50 0.89 -7.95
N SER A 275 -2.48 1.34 -7.21
CA SER A 275 -1.51 2.32 -7.70
C SER A 275 -0.18 2.19 -6.96
N TRP A 276 0.79 1.54 -7.60
CA TRP A 276 2.14 1.37 -7.09
C TRP A 276 3.18 1.35 -8.23
N ALA A 277 4.37 1.86 -7.96
CA ALA A 277 5.51 1.90 -8.88
C ALA A 277 6.81 1.81 -8.08
N GLY A 278 7.70 0.90 -8.45
CA GLY A 278 8.85 0.57 -7.60
C GLY A 278 9.99 -0.15 -8.30
N VAL A 279 11.10 -0.25 -7.55
CA VAL A 279 12.27 -1.05 -7.88
C VAL A 279 12.60 -1.91 -6.66
N ASP A 280 12.07 -3.10 -6.62
CA ASP A 280 12.19 -4.03 -5.51
C ASP A 280 13.45 -4.90 -5.65
N ILE A 281 13.83 -5.56 -4.57
CA ILE A 281 14.99 -6.45 -4.55
C ILE A 281 14.55 -7.84 -4.13
N ALA A 282 14.77 -8.84 -4.99
CA ALA A 282 14.71 -10.24 -4.62
C ALA A 282 16.05 -10.69 -4.04
N VAL A 283 16.03 -11.35 -2.88
CA VAL A 283 17.19 -11.93 -2.21
C VAL A 283 16.90 -13.42 -1.98
N ASP A 284 17.80 -14.30 -2.41
CA ASP A 284 17.69 -15.73 -2.12
C ASP A 284 18.22 -16.03 -0.72
N GLY A 285 17.46 -16.83 0.03
CA GLY A 285 17.80 -17.23 1.39
C GLY A 285 18.52 -18.58 1.46
N PRO A 286 19.08 -18.92 2.64
CA PRO A 286 19.14 -18.07 3.82
C PRO A 286 20.37 -17.14 3.78
N VAL A 287 20.17 -15.87 4.15
CA VAL A 287 21.24 -14.93 4.50
C VAL A 287 20.88 -14.25 5.82
N GLU A 288 21.87 -13.89 6.63
CA GLU A 288 21.60 -13.20 7.90
C GLU A 288 21.17 -11.75 7.66
N ARG A 289 21.87 -11.06 6.75
CA ARG A 289 21.67 -9.65 6.47
C ARG A 289 21.83 -9.34 5.00
N TYR A 290 21.07 -8.35 4.53
CA TYR A 290 21.25 -7.77 3.21
C TYR A 290 21.30 -6.24 3.31
N ARG A 291 22.16 -5.61 2.52
CA ARG A 291 22.37 -4.16 2.53
C ARG A 291 22.18 -3.61 1.13
N TYR A 292 21.57 -2.45 1.02
CA TYR A 292 21.42 -1.74 -0.24
C TYR A 292 21.24 -0.24 0.01
N ARG A 293 21.22 0.54 -1.06
CA ARG A 293 21.12 2.00 -0.97
C ARG A 293 19.93 2.50 -1.75
N ILE A 294 19.31 3.55 -1.22
CA ILE A 294 18.30 4.34 -1.88
C ILE A 294 18.81 5.77 -1.99
N THR A 295 18.66 6.35 -3.18
CA THR A 295 18.99 7.75 -3.44
C THR A 295 17.75 8.50 -3.87
N LEU A 296 17.42 9.58 -3.18
CA LEU A 296 16.31 10.50 -3.46
C LEU A 296 16.86 11.78 -4.05
N GLN A 297 16.34 12.22 -5.18
CA GLN A 297 16.82 13.40 -5.90
C GLN A 297 15.65 14.33 -6.26
N PRO A 298 15.78 15.65 -6.00
CA PRO A 298 14.84 16.65 -6.47
C PRO A 298 14.88 16.78 -8.00
N ASP A 299 16.03 16.56 -8.65
CA ASP A 299 16.13 16.76 -10.09
C ASP A 299 15.68 15.52 -10.86
N GLY A 300 14.35 15.32 -10.92
CA GLY A 300 13.70 14.36 -11.81
C GLY A 300 13.75 14.77 -13.28
N ALA A 301 14.88 15.31 -13.76
CA ALA A 301 15.06 15.63 -15.16
C ALA A 301 14.92 14.34 -15.98
N ALA A 302 13.88 14.29 -16.81
CA ALA A 302 13.70 13.20 -17.76
C ALA A 302 14.82 13.26 -18.80
N PRO A 303 15.25 12.10 -19.34
CA PRO A 303 15.99 12.08 -20.60
C PRO A 303 15.17 12.70 -21.75
#